data_AF-A0A6M0B2M6-F1
#
_entry.id   AF-A0A6M0B2M6-F1
#
_cell.length_a   1.000
_cell.length_b   1.000
_cell.length_c   1.000
_cell.angle_alpha   90.00
_cell.angle_beta   90.00
_cell.angle_gamma   90.00
#
_symmetry.space_group_name_H-M   'P 1'
#
loop_
_entity.id
_entity.type
_entity.pdbx_description
1 polymer ?
#
loop_
_entity_poly.entity_id
_entity_poly.type
_entity_poly.pdbx_seq_one_letter_code
_entity_poly.pdbx_strand_id
1 'polypeptide(L)'
;MTPVSDHQNCEAAIIRTERGLTIAGTRITIYDIIGHLEAGWTPKLIGNWLSITDEQLDAALSYIDNHRREVEAEYQTVLKIAQEIRDYWEEKNRERFEQIAKKPPLPGQEAVRAKLKAWKIKRQFYRLNSLDSPFKTIPNFLRRTGWHRLSTGKCLFDYL
;
A
#
# COMPACT_ATOMS: atom_id res chain seq x y z
N MET A 1 12.84 -8.28 -44.77
CA MET A 1 12.65 -8.67 -43.36
C MET A 1 13.81 -8.09 -42.57
N THR A 2 13.63 -6.91 -41.97
CA THR A 2 14.61 -6.33 -41.05
C THR A 2 14.36 -6.89 -39.64
N PRO A 3 15.40 -7.24 -38.87
CA PRO A 3 15.20 -7.72 -37.51
C PRO A 3 14.74 -6.53 -36.67
N VAL A 4 13.57 -6.63 -36.05
CA VAL A 4 13.11 -5.66 -35.06
C VAL A 4 13.98 -5.88 -33.83
N SER A 5 14.83 -4.92 -33.54
CA SER A 5 15.69 -4.92 -32.36
C SER A 5 14.81 -4.89 -31.10
N ASP A 6 14.88 -5.95 -30.30
CA ASP A 6 14.13 -6.15 -29.05
C ASP A 6 14.32 -5.02 -28.01
N HIS A 7 15.32 -4.16 -28.20
CA HIS A 7 15.57 -2.98 -27.39
C HIS A 7 14.47 -1.91 -27.47
N GLN A 8 13.69 -1.85 -28.55
CA GLN A 8 12.61 -0.86 -28.72
C GLN A 8 11.33 -1.22 -27.94
N ASN A 9 11.15 -2.48 -27.54
CA ASN A 9 9.92 -2.91 -26.88
C ASN A 9 9.91 -2.65 -25.35
N CYS A 10 11.10 -2.47 -24.74
CA CYS A 10 11.21 -2.17 -23.31
C CYS A 10 10.90 -0.70 -22.98
N GLU A 11 11.15 0.24 -23.90
CA GLU A 11 10.80 1.66 -23.71
C GLU A 11 9.28 1.89 -23.77
N ALA A 12 8.54 1.07 -24.52
CA ALA A 12 7.07 1.16 -24.59
C ALA A 12 6.37 0.82 -23.26
N ALA A 13 7.09 0.20 -22.32
CA ALA A 13 6.57 -0.17 -21.02
C ALA A 13 6.60 0.98 -20.01
N ILE A 14 7.41 2.03 -20.19
CA ILE A 14 7.49 3.17 -19.26
C ILE A 14 7.03 4.45 -19.96
N ILE A 15 5.92 5.00 -19.50
CA ILE A 15 5.27 6.19 -20.08
C ILE A 15 5.31 7.36 -19.11
N ARG A 16 5.55 8.57 -19.64
CA ARG A 16 5.48 9.81 -18.87
C ARG A 16 4.02 10.25 -18.77
N THR A 17 3.51 10.40 -17.54
CA THR A 17 2.15 10.86 -17.25
C THR A 17 2.17 12.11 -16.36
N GLU A 18 1.00 12.66 -15.98
CA GLU A 18 0.94 13.76 -15.02
C GLU A 18 1.52 13.41 -13.64
N ARG A 19 1.69 12.12 -13.32
CA ARG A 19 2.28 11.63 -12.06
C ARG A 19 3.79 11.37 -12.15
N GLY A 20 4.36 11.49 -13.34
CA GLY A 20 5.75 11.12 -13.63
C GLY A 20 5.87 9.80 -14.42
N LEU A 21 7.02 9.14 -14.29
CA LEU A 21 7.35 7.93 -15.03
C LEU A 21 6.57 6.72 -14.50
N THR A 22 5.69 6.17 -15.32
CA THR A 22 4.67 5.17 -14.95
C THR A 22 4.78 3.93 -15.82
N ILE A 23 4.56 2.75 -15.24
CA ILE A 23 4.49 1.49 -16.01
C ILE A 23 3.19 1.47 -16.81
N ALA A 24 3.29 1.25 -18.12
CA ALA A 24 2.19 1.21 -19.06
C ALA A 24 1.10 0.22 -18.63
N GLY A 25 -0.15 0.65 -18.75
CA GLY A 25 -1.31 -0.13 -18.31
C GLY A 25 -1.55 -0.12 -16.79
N THR A 26 -0.73 0.58 -16.01
CA THR A 26 -0.89 0.70 -14.55
C THR A 26 -0.84 2.15 -14.09
N ARG A 27 -1.13 2.37 -12.81
CA ARG A 27 -0.86 3.66 -12.12
C ARG A 27 0.38 3.59 -11.24
N ILE A 28 1.22 2.58 -11.46
CA ILE A 28 2.39 2.29 -10.62
C ILE A 28 3.58 3.05 -11.21
N THR A 29 4.21 3.86 -10.40
CA THR A 29 5.37 4.66 -10.82
C THR A 29 6.65 3.87 -10.61
N ILE A 30 7.69 4.20 -11.40
CA ILE A 30 9.01 3.63 -11.15
C ILE A 30 9.56 4.05 -9.77
N TYR A 31 9.10 5.20 -9.25
CA TYR A 31 9.45 5.70 -7.92
C TYR A 31 8.93 4.78 -6.80
N ASP A 32 7.77 4.15 -6.98
CA ASP A 32 7.25 3.15 -6.04
C ASP A 32 8.17 1.92 -5.97
N ILE A 33 8.72 1.49 -7.11
CA ILE A 33 9.68 0.39 -7.18
C ILE A 33 10.98 0.78 -6.46
N ILE A 34 11.51 1.98 -6.72
CA ILE A 34 12.74 2.47 -6.08
C ILE A 34 12.57 2.53 -4.56
N GLY A 35 11.46 3.10 -4.06
CA GLY A 35 11.20 3.15 -2.63
C GLY A 35 11.15 1.77 -1.96
N HIS A 36 10.64 0.75 -2.66
CA HIS A 36 10.69 -0.61 -2.16
C HIS A 36 12.08 -1.25 -2.22
N LEU A 37 12.86 -0.99 -3.28
CA LEU A 37 14.24 -1.43 -3.39
C LEU A 37 15.10 -0.84 -2.26
N GLU A 38 14.95 0.46 -1.98
CA GLU A 38 15.63 1.14 -0.86
C GLU A 38 15.22 0.58 0.50
N ALA A 39 13.97 0.12 0.64
CA ALA A 39 13.50 -0.59 1.83
C ALA A 39 14.04 -2.03 1.94
N GLY A 40 14.91 -2.47 1.01
CA GLY A 40 15.57 -3.78 1.01
C GLY A 40 14.68 -4.91 0.49
N TRP A 41 13.62 -4.60 -0.26
CA TRP A 41 12.73 -5.63 -0.79
C TRP A 41 13.35 -6.32 -2.01
N THR A 42 13.10 -7.62 -2.14
CA THR A 42 13.52 -8.36 -3.34
C THR A 42 12.59 -8.03 -4.52
N PRO A 43 13.09 -7.98 -5.77
CA PRO A 43 12.26 -7.69 -6.94
C PRO A 43 11.00 -8.57 -7.02
N LYS A 44 11.14 -9.87 -6.73
CA LYS A 44 10.02 -10.82 -6.68
C LYS A 44 8.96 -10.44 -5.64
N LEU A 45 9.36 -9.90 -4.49
CA LEU A 45 8.41 -9.40 -3.49
C LEU A 45 7.70 -8.14 -3.99
N ILE A 46 8.43 -7.24 -4.65
CA ILE A 46 7.92 -5.99 -5.22
C ILE A 46 6.86 -6.30 -6.29
N GLY A 47 7.17 -7.17 -7.26
CA GLY A 47 6.23 -7.56 -8.31
C GLY A 47 4.93 -8.12 -7.75
N ASN A 48 5.03 -9.04 -6.79
CA ASN A 48 3.87 -9.62 -6.11
C ASN A 48 3.05 -8.57 -5.33
N TRP A 49 3.72 -7.66 -4.62
CA TRP A 49 3.06 -6.64 -3.81
C TRP A 49 2.33 -5.61 -4.67
N LEU A 50 3.00 -5.14 -5.72
CA LEU A 50 2.47 -4.17 -6.67
C LEU A 50 1.51 -4.81 -7.68
N SER A 51 1.42 -6.14 -7.72
CA SER A 51 0.56 -6.90 -8.64
C SER A 51 0.85 -6.57 -10.12
N ILE A 52 2.13 -6.48 -10.47
CA ILE A 52 2.63 -6.26 -11.85
C ILE A 52 3.23 -7.55 -12.40
N THR A 53 3.28 -7.67 -13.73
CA THR A 53 3.90 -8.83 -14.38
C THR A 53 5.43 -8.80 -14.26
N ASP A 54 6.07 -9.97 -14.36
CA ASP A 54 7.53 -10.05 -14.36
C ASP A 54 8.13 -9.22 -15.52
N GLU A 55 7.51 -9.24 -16.70
CA GLU A 55 7.89 -8.43 -17.86
C GLU A 55 7.86 -6.92 -17.57
N GLN A 56 6.81 -6.45 -16.89
CA GLN A 56 6.67 -5.04 -16.48
C GLN A 56 7.72 -4.65 -15.45
N LEU A 57 7.98 -5.54 -14.49
CA LEU A 57 8.99 -5.32 -13.46
C LEU A 57 10.40 -5.26 -14.07
N ASP A 58 10.73 -6.21 -14.94
CA ASP A 58 12.03 -6.26 -15.61
C ASP A 58 12.25 -5.04 -16.51
N ALA A 59 11.22 -4.61 -17.25
CA ALA A 59 11.29 -3.39 -18.05
C ALA A 59 11.51 -2.13 -17.18
N ALA A 60 10.84 -2.05 -16.02
CA ALA A 60 11.03 -0.95 -15.08
C ALA A 60 12.44 -0.94 -14.47
N LEU A 61 12.96 -2.10 -14.06
CA LEU A 61 14.33 -2.23 -13.52
C LEU A 61 15.37 -1.85 -14.57
N SER A 62 15.22 -2.35 -15.81
CA SER A 62 16.09 -2.00 -16.93
C SER A 62 16.07 -0.50 -17.23
N TYR A 63 14.90 0.13 -17.22
CA TYR A 63 14.76 1.58 -17.39
C TYR A 63 15.47 2.36 -16.27
N ILE A 64 15.28 1.96 -15.01
CA ILE A 64 15.93 2.59 -13.86
C ILE A 64 17.46 2.50 -13.97
N ASP A 65 18.01 1.34 -14.36
CA ASP A 65 19.45 1.18 -14.49
C ASP A 65 20.04 2.02 -15.64
N ASN A 66 19.34 2.12 -16.76
CA ASN A 66 19.77 2.92 -17.91
C ASN A 66 19.67 4.44 -17.68
N HIS A 67 18.70 4.88 -16.86
CA HIS A 67 18.41 6.30 -16.61
C HIS A 67 18.69 6.73 -15.17
N ARG A 68 19.58 6.01 -14.47
CA ARG A 68 19.78 6.12 -13.02
C ARG A 68 19.91 7.55 -12.50
N ARG A 69 20.72 8.39 -13.14
CA ARG A 69 20.97 9.77 -12.68
C ARG A 69 19.72 10.66 -12.77
N GLU A 70 18.98 10.57 -13.86
CA GLU A 70 17.78 11.37 -14.10
C GLU A 70 16.65 10.93 -13.19
N VAL A 71 16.44 9.61 -13.11
CA VAL A 71 15.40 8.99 -12.28
C VAL A 71 15.63 9.29 -10.79
N GLU A 72 16.87 9.20 -10.31
CA GLU A 72 17.20 9.51 -8.92
C GLU A 72 16.93 10.98 -8.59
N ALA A 73 17.30 11.91 -9.47
CA ALA A 73 17.04 13.34 -9.25
C ALA A 73 15.53 13.65 -9.18
N GLU A 74 14.72 13.03 -10.05
CA GLU A 74 13.27 13.14 -10.00
C GLU A 74 12.70 12.49 -8.73
N TYR A 75 13.21 11.32 -8.35
CA TYR A 75 12.77 10.60 -7.15
C TYR A 75 12.99 11.42 -5.87
N GLN A 76 14.15 12.06 -5.72
CA GLN A 76 14.42 12.96 -4.58
C GLN A 76 13.44 14.14 -4.53
N THR A 77 13.04 14.66 -5.69
CA THR A 77 12.01 15.71 -5.78
C THR A 77 10.65 15.20 -5.33
N VAL A 78 10.27 13.99 -5.75
CA VAL A 78 9.02 13.34 -5.33
C VAL A 78 8.98 13.12 -3.82
N LEU A 79 10.08 12.65 -3.21
CA LEU A 79 10.18 12.47 -1.76
C LEU A 79 9.97 13.79 -1.01
N LYS A 80 10.60 14.87 -1.47
CA LYS A 80 10.45 16.20 -0.87
C LYS A 80 8.99 16.67 -0.91
N ILE A 81 8.36 16.61 -2.08
CA ILE A 81 6.96 17.03 -2.24
C ILE A 81 6.02 16.16 -1.39
N ALA A 82 6.25 14.85 -1.35
CA ALA A 82 5.46 13.93 -0.53
C ALA A 82 5.57 14.26 0.97
N GLN A 83 6.75 14.65 1.44
CA GLN A 83 6.95 15.09 2.82
C GLN A 83 6.24 16.41 3.10
N GLU A 84 6.36 17.40 2.21
CA GLU A 84 5.68 18.70 2.36
C GLU A 84 4.14 18.53 2.42
N ILE A 85 3.58 17.69 1.55
CA ILE A 85 2.14 17.37 1.55
C ILE A 85 1.75 16.69 2.86
N ARG A 86 2.57 15.74 3.35
CA ARG A 86 2.33 15.05 4.62
C ARG A 86 2.29 16.05 5.78
N ASP A 87 3.32 16.88 5.90
CA ASP A 87 3.45 17.86 6.98
C ASP A 87 2.28 18.84 6.97
N TYR A 88 1.89 19.32 5.78
CA TYR A 88 0.73 20.20 5.61
C TYR A 88 -0.56 19.55 6.14
N TRP A 89 -0.83 18.30 5.76
CA TRP A 89 -2.06 17.62 6.19
C TRP A 89 -2.01 17.17 7.64
N GLU A 90 -0.86 16.79 8.17
CA GLU A 90 -0.70 16.47 9.59
C GLU A 90 -1.01 17.69 10.45
N GLU A 91 -0.52 18.87 10.07
CA GLU A 91 -0.80 20.11 10.79
C GLU A 91 -2.28 20.49 10.69
N LYS A 92 -2.86 20.48 9.48
CA LYS A 92 -4.29 20.77 9.30
C LYS A 92 -5.21 19.78 10.02
N ASN A 93 -4.81 18.52 10.11
CA ASN A 93 -5.61 17.51 10.77
C ASN A 93 -5.49 17.53 12.30
N ARG A 94 -4.48 18.18 12.88
CA ARG A 94 -4.26 18.28 14.34
C ARG A 94 -5.49 18.81 15.06
N GLU A 95 -5.91 20.03 14.72
CA GLU A 95 -7.08 20.67 15.33
C GLU A 95 -8.36 19.88 15.06
N ARG A 96 -8.51 19.35 13.84
CA ARG A 96 -9.68 18.56 13.46
C ARG A 96 -9.80 17.29 14.29
N PHE A 97 -8.69 16.59 14.54
CA PHE A 97 -8.68 15.41 15.39
C PHE A 97 -8.98 15.75 16.85
N GLU A 98 -8.48 16.87 17.37
CA GLU A 98 -8.83 17.34 18.71
C GLU A 98 -10.33 17.64 18.83
N GLN A 99 -10.92 18.29 17.83
CA GLN A 99 -12.36 18.53 17.79
C GLN A 99 -13.16 17.22 17.73
N ILE A 100 -12.74 16.26 16.89
CA ILE A 100 -13.38 14.94 16.81
C ILE A 100 -13.29 14.19 18.15
N ALA A 101 -12.17 14.30 18.85
CA ALA A 101 -11.98 13.67 20.16
C ALA A 101 -12.90 14.26 21.23
N LYS A 102 -13.20 15.57 21.16
CA LYS A 102 -14.14 16.26 22.06
C LYS A 102 -15.61 15.95 21.77
N LYS A 103 -15.95 15.52 20.55
CA LYS A 103 -17.34 15.24 20.17
C LYS A 103 -17.88 14.02 20.95
N PRO A 104 -19.06 14.14 21.58
CA PRO A 104 -19.68 13.00 22.24
C PRO A 104 -20.03 11.90 21.23
N PRO A 105 -20.16 10.64 21.68
CA PRO A 105 -20.75 9.59 20.88
C PRO A 105 -22.09 10.02 20.28
N LEU A 106 -22.35 9.61 19.04
CA LEU A 106 -23.70 9.71 18.49
C LEU A 106 -24.64 8.83 19.33
N PRO A 107 -25.84 9.34 19.68
CA PRO A 107 -26.81 8.55 20.43
C PRO A 107 -27.18 7.28 19.64
N GLY A 108 -27.32 6.15 20.34
CA GLY A 108 -27.62 4.84 19.74
C GLY A 108 -26.39 4.03 19.29
N GLN A 109 -25.18 4.57 19.45
CA GLN A 109 -23.92 3.86 19.16
C GLN A 109 -23.20 3.33 20.40
N GLU A 110 -23.80 3.43 21.59
CA GLU A 110 -23.18 3.11 22.87
C GLU A 110 -22.74 1.64 22.93
N ALA A 111 -23.60 0.72 22.48
CA ALA A 111 -23.32 -0.72 22.46
C ALA A 111 -22.14 -1.06 21.54
N VAL A 112 -22.08 -0.45 20.34
CA VAL A 112 -20.99 -0.65 19.39
C VAL A 112 -19.67 -0.10 19.96
N ARG A 113 -19.70 1.11 20.55
CA ARG A 113 -18.51 1.70 21.17
C ARG A 113 -18.04 0.92 22.40
N ALA A 114 -18.93 0.37 23.21
CA ALA A 114 -18.56 -0.51 24.32
C ALA A 114 -17.83 -1.76 23.82
N LYS A 115 -18.32 -2.39 22.75
CA LYS A 115 -17.66 -3.52 22.10
C LYS A 115 -16.27 -3.16 21.56
N LEU A 116 -16.15 -2.01 20.88
CA LEU A 116 -14.86 -1.50 20.39
C LEU A 116 -13.88 -1.20 21.54
N LYS A 117 -14.35 -0.62 22.65
CA LYS A 117 -13.52 -0.37 23.84
C LYS A 117 -13.01 -1.66 24.46
N ALA A 118 -13.88 -2.66 24.61
CA ALA A 118 -13.51 -3.99 25.10
C ALA A 118 -12.47 -4.65 24.18
N TRP A 119 -12.64 -4.55 22.86
CA TRP A 119 -11.67 -5.06 21.89
C TRP A 119 -10.32 -4.35 21.96
N LYS A 120 -10.32 -3.03 22.13
CA LYS A 120 -9.10 -2.24 22.31
C LYS A 120 -8.34 -2.65 23.57
N ILE A 121 -9.04 -2.78 24.70
CA ILE A 121 -8.47 -3.27 25.98
C ILE A 121 -7.89 -4.66 25.80
N LYS A 122 -8.67 -5.58 25.20
CA LYS A 122 -8.25 -6.95 24.94
C LYS A 122 -6.97 -6.99 24.08
N ARG A 123 -6.92 -6.23 22.98
CA ARG A 123 -5.74 -6.11 22.11
C ARG A 123 -4.53 -5.55 22.85
N GLN A 124 -4.73 -4.54 23.71
CA GLN A 124 -3.67 -3.93 24.50
C GLN A 124 -3.14 -4.88 25.58
N PHE A 125 -4.03 -5.64 26.24
CA PHE A 125 -3.65 -6.68 27.20
C PHE A 125 -2.76 -7.75 26.56
N TYR A 126 -3.13 -8.30 25.40
CA TYR A 126 -2.29 -9.29 24.72
C TYR A 126 -0.94 -8.70 24.28
N ARG A 127 -0.93 -7.45 23.81
CA ARG A 127 0.31 -6.76 23.41
C ARG A 127 1.28 -6.60 24.58
N LEU A 128 0.79 -6.18 25.75
CA LEU A 128 1.64 -5.91 26.92
C LEU A 128 2.13 -7.18 27.60
N ASN A 129 1.36 -8.27 27.55
CA ASN A 129 1.73 -9.53 28.17
C ASN A 129 2.49 -10.49 27.23
N SER A 130 2.84 -10.06 26.01
CA SER A 130 3.48 -10.91 24.97
C SER A 130 2.74 -12.24 24.71
N LEU A 131 1.46 -12.30 25.05
CA LEU A 131 0.62 -13.49 24.86
C LEU A 131 0.15 -13.54 23.41
N ASP A 132 0.03 -14.75 22.86
CA ASP A 132 -0.52 -14.92 21.53
C ASP A 132 -1.96 -14.40 21.46
N SER A 133 -2.12 -13.34 20.70
CA SER A 133 -3.41 -12.70 20.51
C SER A 133 -4.38 -13.67 19.81
N PRO A 134 -5.62 -13.84 20.29
CA PRO A 134 -6.64 -14.58 19.56
C PRO A 134 -7.03 -13.91 18.24
N PHE A 135 -6.49 -12.72 17.94
CA PHE A 135 -6.67 -12.00 16.67
C PHE A 135 -5.51 -12.20 15.68
N LYS A 136 -4.54 -13.08 15.97
CA LYS A 136 -3.29 -13.22 15.18
C LYS A 136 -3.44 -14.08 13.92
N THR A 137 -4.61 -14.67 13.64
CA THR A 137 -4.78 -15.59 12.50
C THR A 137 -5.89 -15.14 11.55
N ILE A 138 -5.57 -14.16 10.71
CA ILE A 138 -6.09 -14.14 9.34
C ILE A 138 -4.83 -14.07 8.45
N PRO A 139 -4.46 -15.16 7.75
CA PRO A 139 -3.43 -15.12 6.73
C PRO A 139 -3.69 -13.95 5.78
N ASN A 140 -2.65 -13.19 5.40
CA ASN A 140 -2.79 -11.98 4.57
C ASN A 140 -3.64 -12.21 3.29
N PHE A 141 -3.65 -13.45 2.77
CA PHE A 141 -4.48 -13.88 1.64
C PHE A 141 -6.00 -13.70 1.86
N LEU A 142 -6.52 -13.92 3.08
CA LEU A 142 -7.96 -13.88 3.39
C LEU A 142 -8.47 -12.47 3.72
N ARG A 143 -7.58 -11.46 3.83
CA ARG A 143 -7.97 -10.08 4.15
C ARG A 143 -8.43 -9.29 2.92
N ARG A 144 -8.15 -9.78 1.71
CA ARG A 144 -8.39 -9.05 0.44
C ARG A 144 -9.62 -9.53 -0.36
N THR A 145 -10.24 -10.66 0.00
CA THR A 145 -11.32 -11.30 -0.79
C THR A 145 -12.71 -11.24 -0.13
N GLY A 146 -12.89 -10.52 0.99
CA GLY A 146 -14.22 -10.29 1.58
C GLY A 146 -14.87 -11.51 2.25
N TRP A 147 -14.13 -12.56 2.57
CA TRP A 147 -14.67 -13.73 3.28
C TRP A 147 -14.58 -13.56 4.80
N HIS A 148 -15.73 -13.68 5.49
CA HIS A 148 -15.77 -13.81 6.96
C HIS A 148 -16.10 -15.25 7.37
N ARG A 149 -15.31 -15.81 8.30
CA ARG A 149 -15.59 -17.10 8.94
C ARG A 149 -16.62 -16.89 10.07
N LEU A 150 -17.83 -17.43 9.92
CA LEU A 150 -18.79 -17.58 11.03
C LEU A 150 -18.28 -18.63 12.03
N SER A 151 -18.58 -18.46 13.32
CA SER A 151 -18.03 -19.30 14.41
C SER A 151 -18.53 -20.76 14.43
N THR A 152 -19.28 -21.19 13.42
CA THR A 152 -19.82 -22.54 13.27
C THR A 152 -19.21 -23.33 12.12
N GLY A 153 -18.13 -22.85 11.50
CA GLY A 153 -17.35 -23.67 10.56
C GLY A 153 -18.03 -23.97 9.22
N LYS A 154 -19.09 -23.24 8.85
CA LYS A 154 -19.65 -23.27 7.50
C LYS A 154 -19.32 -21.97 6.77
N CYS A 155 -18.68 -22.10 5.61
CA CYS A 155 -18.51 -21.01 4.65
C CYS A 155 -19.80 -20.88 3.84
N LEU A 156 -20.45 -19.72 3.88
CA LEU A 156 -21.46 -19.33 2.89
C LEU A 156 -20.90 -18.14 2.10
N PHE A 157 -21.06 -18.21 0.79
CA PHE A 157 -20.69 -17.18 -0.16
C PHE A 157 -21.96 -16.40 -0.49
N ASP A 158 -22.14 -15.23 0.10
CA ASP A 158 -23.27 -14.37 -0.25
C ASP A 158 -22.82 -13.32 -1.26
N TYR A 159 -23.26 -13.51 -2.50
CA TYR A 159 -23.33 -12.46 -3.52
C TYR A 159 -24.46 -11.53 -3.13
N LEU A 160 -24.15 -10.25 -2.88
CA LEU A 160 -24.88 -9.05 -3.35
C LEU A 160 -24.12 -7.80 -2.89
#